data_AF-A0A815YD95-F1
#
_entry.id   AF-A0A815YD95-F1
#
_cell.length_a   1.000
_cell.length_b   1.000
_cell.length_c   1.000
_cell.angle_alpha   90.00
_cell.angle_beta   90.00
_cell.angle_gamma   90.00
#
_symmetry.space_group_name_H-M   'P 1'
#
loop_
_entity.id
_entity.type
_entity.pdbx_description
1 polymer ?
#
loop_
_entity_poly.entity_id
_entity_poly.type
_entity_poly.pdbx_seq_one_letter_code
_entity_poly.pdbx_strand_id
1 'polypeptide(L)'
;MALNDECILISSPDRSKPLSNTSHTSKSFETLLKNNKDDYKIVNNPSKRLTATCWKLFGFPARVIDGDEFEIIPGFASCKQCFETFRHVGSIHVKLET
;
A
#
# COMPACT_ATOMS: atom_id res chain seq x y z
N MET A 1 -5.37 8.96 -29.61
CA MET A 1 -5.16 9.37 -28.21
C MET A 1 -6.49 9.31 -27.50
N ALA A 2 -6.70 8.28 -26.68
CA ALA A 2 -7.79 8.25 -25.71
C ALA A 2 -7.30 7.39 -24.55
N LEU A 3 -7.06 8.03 -23.41
CA LEU A 3 -6.71 7.39 -22.15
C LEU A 3 -8.03 7.23 -21.41
N ASN A 4 -8.53 6.01 -21.35
CA ASN A 4 -9.81 5.70 -20.72
C ASN A 4 -9.57 5.68 -19.20
N ASP A 5 -9.66 6.85 -18.56
CA ASP A 5 -9.71 7.02 -17.11
C ASP A 5 -11.12 6.67 -16.61
N GLU A 6 -11.45 5.38 -16.54
CA GLU A 6 -12.58 4.92 -15.73
C GLU A 6 -12.11 4.76 -14.27
N CYS A 7 -12.19 5.86 -13.53
CA CYS A 7 -12.06 5.90 -12.08
C CYS A 7 -13.20 5.12 -11.44
N ILE A 8 -12.92 3.92 -10.93
CA ILE A 8 -13.89 3.17 -10.13
C ILE A 8 -14.02 3.85 -8.75
N LEU A 9 -15.25 4.28 -8.46
CA LEU A 9 -15.73 4.75 -7.17
C LEU A 9 -15.55 3.63 -6.13
N ILE A 10 -14.73 3.89 -5.10
CA ILE A 10 -14.79 3.10 -3.88
C ILE A 10 -15.48 3.97 -2.83
N SER A 11 -16.78 3.71 -2.68
CA SER A 11 -17.59 4.14 -1.56
C SER A 11 -16.91 3.78 -0.24
N SER A 12 -17.07 4.65 0.75
CA SER A 12 -16.56 4.63 2.13
C SER A 12 -16.10 3.26 2.68
N PRO A 13 -14.99 3.20 3.43
CA PRO A 13 -14.43 1.94 3.90
C PRO A 13 -15.37 1.26 4.90
N ASP A 14 -16.05 0.21 4.43
CA ASP A 14 -16.59 -0.82 5.29
C ASP A 14 -15.40 -1.57 5.90
N ARG A 15 -15.07 -1.28 7.16
CA ARG A 15 -13.92 -1.83 7.92
C ARG A 15 -13.88 -3.36 7.95
N SER A 16 -14.95 -4.02 7.54
CA SER A 16 -15.17 -5.47 7.63
C SER A 16 -14.78 -6.24 6.36
N LYS A 17 -14.45 -5.56 5.25
CA LYS A 17 -14.14 -6.27 3.99
C LYS A 17 -12.64 -6.53 3.80
N PRO A 18 -12.21 -7.78 3.54
CA PRO A 18 -10.85 -8.07 3.12
C PRO A 18 -10.57 -7.33 1.81
N LEU A 19 -9.31 -6.94 1.60
CA LEU A 19 -8.83 -6.20 0.43
C LEU A 19 -9.02 -7.07 -0.83
N SER A 20 -10.25 -7.14 -1.35
CA SER A 20 -10.65 -8.09 -2.39
C SER A 20 -10.20 -7.58 -3.76
N ASN A 21 -9.12 -8.14 -4.32
CA ASN A 21 -8.71 -8.18 -5.75
C ASN A 21 -8.99 -6.94 -6.62
N THR A 22 -9.17 -5.76 -6.03
CA THR A 22 -9.35 -4.50 -6.73
C THR A 22 -7.99 -4.13 -7.31
N SER A 23 -7.96 -3.82 -8.60
CA SER A 23 -6.76 -3.39 -9.32
C SER A 23 -6.31 -2.04 -8.78
N HIS A 24 -5.65 -2.04 -7.63
CA HIS A 24 -5.14 -0.83 -7.03
C HIS A 24 -3.95 -0.34 -7.83
N THR A 25 -4.02 0.92 -8.25
CA THR A 25 -2.91 1.60 -8.89
C THR A 25 -2.08 2.32 -7.85
N SER A 26 -0.80 2.53 -8.12
CA SER A 26 0.08 3.41 -7.32
C SER A 26 -0.60 4.73 -6.95
N LYS A 27 -1.24 5.39 -7.93
CA LYS A 27 -1.91 6.68 -7.76
C LYS A 27 -3.11 6.63 -6.81
N SER A 28 -3.81 5.50 -6.76
CA SER A 28 -4.90 5.30 -5.80
C SER A 28 -4.37 5.31 -4.36
N PHE A 29 -3.26 4.63 -4.10
CA PHE A 29 -2.64 4.62 -2.77
C PHE A 29 -2.04 5.96 -2.39
N GLU A 30 -1.44 6.69 -3.33
CA GLU A 30 -0.98 8.06 -3.09
C GLU A 30 -2.12 8.96 -2.59
N THR A 31 -3.29 8.85 -3.22
CA THR A 31 -4.48 9.62 -2.86
C THR A 31 -4.99 9.21 -1.48
N LEU A 32 -5.06 7.91 -1.20
CA LEU A 32 -5.48 7.38 0.09
C LEU A 32 -4.57 7.84 1.22
N LEU A 33 -3.25 7.70 1.05
CA LEU A 33 -2.25 8.10 2.04
C LEU A 33 -2.23 9.62 2.31
N LYS A 34 -2.51 10.44 1.30
CA LYS A 34 -2.57 11.90 1.46
C LYS A 34 -3.85 12.36 2.16
N ASN A 35 -4.99 11.75 1.80
CA ASN A 35 -6.31 12.26 2.17
C ASN A 35 -6.96 11.53 3.35
N ASN A 36 -6.54 10.31 3.66
CA ASN A 36 -7.18 9.43 4.65
C ASN A 36 -6.15 8.93 5.67
N LYS A 37 -5.52 9.85 6.41
CA LYS A 37 -4.43 9.52 7.35
C LYS A 37 -4.86 8.67 8.53
N ASP A 38 -6.15 8.70 8.89
CA ASP A 38 -6.73 7.90 9.97
C ASP A 38 -6.91 6.43 9.56
N ASP A 39 -7.15 6.18 8.26
CA ASP A 39 -7.41 4.84 7.72
C ASP A 39 -6.19 4.24 7.01
N TYR A 40 -5.22 5.06 6.59
CA TYR A 40 -4.04 4.61 5.86
C TYR A 40 -2.76 5.29 6.36
N LYS A 41 -1.72 4.48 6.55
CA LYS A 41 -0.39 4.95 6.97
C LYS A 41 0.74 4.25 6.22
N ILE A 42 1.92 4.86 6.24
CA ILE A 42 3.15 4.24 5.75
C ILE A 42 3.87 3.62 6.95
N VAL A 43 4.05 2.30 6.94
CA VAL A 43 4.74 1.57 8.00
C VAL A 43 6.16 1.20 7.58
N ASN A 44 7.06 1.08 8.56
CA ASN A 44 8.42 0.65 8.29
C ASN A 44 8.45 -0.81 7.83
N ASN A 45 9.49 -1.18 7.09
CA ASN A 45 9.71 -2.57 6.72
C ASN A 45 9.90 -3.42 8.00
N PRO A 46 9.01 -4.39 8.29
CA PRO A 46 9.11 -5.20 9.50
C PRO A 46 10.27 -6.20 9.43
N SER A 47 10.80 -6.48 8.24
CA SER A 47 12.01 -7.27 8.10
C SER A 47 13.20 -6.51 8.67
N LYS A 48 14.04 -7.18 9.47
CA LYS A 48 15.23 -6.65 10.16
C LYS A 48 16.32 -6.08 9.22
N ARG A 49 16.04 -5.91 7.92
CA ARG A 49 16.89 -5.24 6.90
C ARG A 49 16.68 -3.73 6.86
N LEU A 50 16.36 -3.11 8.00
CA LEU A 50 16.25 -1.65 8.18
C LEU A 50 17.55 -0.89 7.84
N THR A 51 18.66 -1.61 7.64
CA THR A 51 19.97 -1.04 7.32
C THR A 51 20.07 -0.50 5.89
N ALA A 52 19.22 -0.95 4.95
CA ALA A 52 19.27 -0.42 3.60
C ALA A 52 18.77 1.03 3.59
N THR A 53 19.58 1.95 3.07
CA THR A 53 19.30 3.39 3.04
C THR A 53 17.93 3.72 2.41
N CYS A 54 17.46 2.92 1.46
CA CYS A 54 16.14 3.09 0.86
C CYS A 54 15.00 2.99 1.89
N TRP A 55 15.07 2.09 2.89
CA TRP A 55 14.02 1.93 3.91
C TRP A 55 13.97 3.08 4.93
N LYS A 56 14.96 3.97 4.93
CA LYS A 56 14.86 5.23 5.69
C LYS A 56 13.81 6.16 5.07
N LEU A 57 13.78 6.24 3.74
CA LEU A 57 12.88 7.11 2.97
C LEU A 57 11.55 6.43 2.63
N PHE A 58 11.57 5.12 2.43
CA PHE A 58 10.42 4.33 2.00
C PHE A 58 9.86 3.46 3.10
N GLY A 59 8.59 3.09 2.96
CA GLY A 59 7.91 2.10 3.78
C GLY A 59 6.82 1.40 2.98
N PHE A 60 6.00 0.61 3.67
CA PHE A 60 4.87 -0.08 3.06
C PHE A 60 3.58 0.70 3.30
N PRO A 61 2.74 0.92 2.27
CA PRO A 61 1.39 1.39 2.50
C PRO A 61 0.62 0.33 3.31
N ALA A 62 -0.12 0.76 4.32
CA ALA A 62 -0.91 -0.11 5.16
C ALA A 62 -2.26 0.53 5.49
N ARG A 63 -3.29 -0.31 5.63
CA ARG A 63 -4.61 0.06 6.12
C ARG A 63 -4.64 -0.11 7.64
N VAL A 64 -5.13 0.89 8.37
CA VAL A 64 -5.35 0.81 9.81
C VAL A 64 -6.62 0.01 10.07
N ILE A 65 -6.55 -1.02 10.91
CA ILE A 65 -7.70 -1.84 11.30
C ILE A 65 -8.30 -1.27 12.58
N ASP A 66 -7.49 -1.23 13.64
CA ASP A 66 -7.86 -0.68 14.94
C ASP A 66 -6.62 -0.24 15.72
N GLY A 67 -6.61 0.99 16.23
CA GLY A 67 -5.48 1.56 16.97
C GLY A 67 -4.12 1.36 16.29
N ASP A 68 -3.28 0.52 16.88
CA ASP A 68 -1.94 0.17 16.37
C ASP A 68 -1.92 -0.99 15.38
N GLU A 69 -3.03 -1.70 15.18
CA GLU A 69 -3.16 -2.80 14.23
C GLU A 69 -3.30 -2.28 12.80
N PHE A 70 -2.54 -2.87 11.88
CA PHE A 70 -2.55 -2.50 10.47
C PHE A 70 -2.30 -3.70 9.56
N GLU A 71 -2.84 -3.61 8.35
CA GLU A 71 -2.65 -4.57 7.27
C GLU A 71 -1.75 -3.96 6.20
N ILE A 72 -0.58 -4.55 5.97
CA ILE A 72 0.33 -4.13 4.89
C ILE A 72 -0.28 -4.50 3.55
N ILE A 73 -0.29 -3.55 2.62
CA ILE A 73 -0.76 -3.76 1.26
C ILE A 73 0.41 -4.34 0.43
N PRO A 74 0.37 -5.64 0.05
CA PRO A 74 1.51 -6.30 -0.57
C PRO A 74 1.76 -5.78 -1.99
N GLY A 75 3.03 -5.80 -2.41
CA GLY A 75 3.44 -5.45 -3.76
C GLY A 75 3.58 -3.95 -4.02
N PHE A 76 3.48 -3.11 -2.98
CA PHE A 76 3.67 -1.66 -3.08
C PHE A 76 4.68 -1.16 -2.05
N ALA A 77 5.34 -0.05 -2.36
CA ALA A 77 6.15 0.72 -1.42
C ALA A 77 5.87 2.22 -1.61
N SER A 78 5.83 2.98 -0.52
CA SER A 78 5.48 4.40 -0.55
C SER A 78 6.58 5.24 0.10
N CYS A 79 6.85 6.40 -0.47
CA CYS A 79 7.76 7.38 0.10
C CYS A 79 7.11 8.06 1.31
N LYS A 80 7.82 8.12 2.44
CA LYS A 80 7.31 8.73 3.69
C LYS A 80 7.15 10.25 3.61
N GLN A 81 7.81 10.91 2.64
CA GLN A 81 7.82 12.36 2.51
C GLN A 81 6.78 12.86 1.49
N CYS A 82 6.78 12.28 0.28
CA CYS A 82 5.90 12.73 -0.81
C CYS A 82 4.67 11.84 -1.05
N PHE A 83 4.58 10.70 -0.35
CA PHE A 83 3.54 9.67 -0.46
C PHE A 83 3.47 8.94 -1.81
N GLU A 84 4.36 9.28 -2.75
CA GLU A 84 4.47 8.60 -4.04
C GLU A 84 4.64 7.10 -3.85
N THR A 85 3.86 6.31 -4.59
CA THR A 85 3.74 4.87 -4.37
C THR A 85 4.20 4.09 -5.60
N PHE A 86 5.01 3.08 -5.38
CA PHE A 86 5.66 2.29 -6.42
C PHE A 86 5.21 0.84 -6.29
N ARG A 87 4.83 0.22 -7.42
CA ARG A 87 4.51 -1.21 -7.46
C ARG A 87 5.78 -2.01 -7.69
N HIS A 88 5.97 -3.06 -6.91
CA HIS A 88 7.06 -4.01 -7.10
C HIS A 88 6.74 -4.87 -8.32
N VAL A 89 7.57 -4.77 -9.37
CA VAL A 89 7.50 -5.66 -10.54
C VAL A 89 8.46 -6.83 -10.27
N GLY A 90 8.01 -7.79 -9.46
CA GLY A 90 8.80 -8.98 -9.10
C GLY A 90 7.89 -10.19 -8.90
N SER A 91 8.25 -11.30 -9.56
CA SER A 91 7.47 -12.53 -9.61
C SER A 91 7.13 -13.07 -8.22
N ILE A 92 5.83 -13.20 -7.93
CA ILE A 92 5.34 -13.96 -6.78
C ILE A 92 5.57 -15.44 -7.10
N HIS A 93 6.67 -16.00 -6.60
CA HIS A 93 6.79 -17.43 -6.39
C HIS A 93 7.31 -17.65 -4.97
N VAL A 94 6.38 -17.69 -4.02
CA VAL A 94 6.64 -18.33 -2.72
C VAL A 94 5.90 -19.66 -2.75
N LYS A 95 6.53 -20.68 -3.32
CA LYS A 95 6.21 -22.07 -2.98
C LYS A 95 7.00 -22.35 -1.70
N LEU A 96 6.32 -22.21 -0.56
CA LEU A 96 6.71 -22.93 0.65
C LEU A 96 6.01 -24.28 0.56
N GLU A 97 6.70 -25.26 0.01
CA GLU A 97 6.35 -26.67 0.24
C GLU A 97 7.51 -27.30 1.02
N THR A 98 7.07 -27.93 2.10
CA THR A 98 7.73 -28.52 3.28
C THR A 98 8.80 -29.56 2.99
#